data_AF-A0A7X4E179-F1
#
_entry.id   AF-A0A7X4E179-F1
#
_cell.length_a   1.000
_cell.length_b   1.000
_cell.length_c   1.000
_cell.angle_alpha   90.00
_cell.angle_beta   90.00
_cell.angle_gamma   90.00
#
_symmetry.space_group_name_H-M   'P 1'
#
loop_
_entity.id
_entity.type
_entity.pdbx_description
1 polymer ?
#
loop_
_entity_poly.entity_id
_entity_poly.type
_entity_poly.pdbx_seq_one_letter_code
_entity_poly.pdbx_strand_id
1 'polypeptide(L)'
;FFCTRSGGGTDTVWCRRARDRWDDAMLFSVFIDGLVDELDAVYGDAGATSDEKVARREAVFERHRARFETEVQPRFKSLTFSSFLSLPLNNATLLSRMRYYHRLPDFDSLLTAHGGSLSAAVEAVRVGVETAEDPFTLLPGG
;
A
#
# COMPACT_ATOMS: atom_id res chain seq x y z
N PHE A 1 5.18 -12.24 -15.76
CA PHE A 1 4.42 -12.28 -17.03
C PHE A 1 5.03 -11.43 -18.14
N PHE A 2 5.03 -10.08 -18.06
CA PHE A 2 5.53 -9.22 -19.16
C PHE A 2 7.00 -9.43 -19.51
N CYS A 3 7.81 -9.84 -18.53
CA CYS A 3 9.22 -10.13 -18.71
C CYS A 3 9.50 -11.56 -19.23
N THR A 4 8.51 -12.46 -19.17
CA THR A 4 8.72 -13.91 -19.40
C THR A 4 7.83 -14.50 -20.49
N ARG A 5 6.83 -13.76 -21.00
CA ARG A 5 5.98 -14.19 -22.11
C ARG A 5 6.74 -14.19 -23.45
N SER A 6 6.23 -14.90 -24.45
CA SER A 6 6.74 -14.80 -25.83
C SER A 6 6.67 -13.35 -26.35
N GLY A 7 7.77 -12.88 -26.96
CA GLY A 7 7.96 -11.46 -27.33
C GLY A 7 8.15 -10.51 -26.14
N GLY A 8 8.32 -11.05 -24.93
CA GLY A 8 8.78 -10.34 -23.74
C GLY A 8 10.30 -10.36 -23.61
N GLY A 9 10.78 -10.12 -22.39
CA GLY A 9 12.20 -10.06 -22.05
C GLY A 9 12.50 -8.88 -21.14
N THR A 10 13.57 -8.97 -20.36
CA THR A 10 13.98 -7.95 -19.38
C THR A 10 14.20 -6.58 -20.00
N ASP A 11 14.64 -6.55 -21.27
CA ASP A 11 14.99 -5.32 -21.99
C ASP A 11 13.83 -4.78 -22.84
N THR A 12 12.65 -5.40 -22.75
CA THR A 12 11.46 -4.88 -23.43
C THR A 12 10.88 -3.68 -22.68
N VAL A 13 10.33 -2.72 -23.44
CA VAL A 13 9.62 -1.56 -22.88
C VAL A 13 8.47 -2.01 -21.97
N TRP A 14 7.81 -3.12 -22.30
CA TRP A 14 6.71 -3.67 -21.52
C TRP A 14 7.16 -4.19 -20.15
N CYS A 15 8.27 -4.95 -20.10
CA CYS A 15 8.83 -5.42 -18.83
C CYS A 15 9.31 -4.25 -17.96
N ARG A 16 10.04 -3.29 -18.53
CA ARG A 16 10.49 -2.09 -17.79
C ARG A 16 9.32 -1.32 -17.19
N ARG A 17 8.31 -0.97 -18.00
CA ARG A 17 7.12 -0.26 -17.51
C ARG A 17 6.32 -1.05 -16.47
N ALA A 18 6.33 -2.38 -16.54
CA ALA A 18 5.67 -3.21 -15.53
C ALA A 18 6.42 -3.15 -14.19
N ARG A 19 7.76 -3.20 -14.22
CA ARG A 19 8.61 -3.03 -13.03
C ARG A 19 8.48 -1.64 -12.43
N ASP A 20 8.55 -0.61 -13.26
CA ASP A 20 8.41 0.79 -12.82
C ASP A 20 7.08 1.03 -12.09
N ARG A 21 5.97 0.49 -12.63
CA ARG A 21 4.66 0.57 -11.97
C ARG A 21 4.59 -0.23 -10.67
N TRP A 22 5.26 -1.38 -10.61
CA TRP A 22 5.30 -2.17 -9.39
C TRP A 22 6.09 -1.47 -8.30
N ASP A 23 7.27 -0.94 -8.63
CA ASP A 23 8.10 -0.15 -7.72
C ASP A 23 7.32 1.07 -7.18
N ASP A 24 6.60 1.78 -8.04
CA ASP A 24 5.74 2.90 -7.63
C ASP A 24 4.62 2.44 -6.69
N ALA A 25 3.97 1.30 -6.98
CA ALA A 25 2.90 0.77 -6.12
C ALA A 25 3.42 0.35 -4.74
N MET A 26 4.62 -0.23 -4.67
CA MET A 26 5.29 -0.58 -3.41
C MET A 26 5.63 0.67 -2.60
N LEU A 27 6.19 1.70 -3.25
CA LEU A 27 6.46 2.98 -2.59
C LEU A 27 5.18 3.65 -2.08
N PHE A 28 4.12 3.63 -2.88
CA PHE A 28 2.83 4.20 -2.50
C PHE A 28 2.16 3.43 -1.36
N SER A 29 2.28 2.09 -1.36
CA SER A 29 1.78 1.22 -0.29
C SER A 29 2.42 1.58 1.05
N VAL A 30 3.75 1.64 1.12
CA VAL A 30 4.47 2.02 2.35
C VAL A 30 4.09 3.43 2.83
N PHE A 31 3.86 4.37 1.91
CA PHE A 31 3.38 5.70 2.25
C PHE A 31 1.98 5.67 2.86
N ILE A 32 1.04 4.94 2.24
CA ILE A 32 -0.34 4.82 2.74
C ILE A 32 -0.39 4.12 4.10
N ASP A 33 0.38 3.04 4.28
CA ASP A 33 0.44 2.30 5.54
C ASP A 33 0.91 3.22 6.68
N GLY A 34 1.98 3.99 6.45
CA GLY A 34 2.43 4.97 7.44
C GLY A 34 1.43 6.10 7.74
N LEU A 35 0.60 6.50 6.77
CA LEU A 35 -0.50 7.44 7.03
C LEU A 35 -1.59 6.81 7.90
N VAL A 36 -1.94 5.55 7.62
CA VAL A 36 -2.96 4.80 8.36
C VAL A 36 -2.51 4.58 9.81
N ASP A 37 -1.29 4.12 10.03
CA ASP A 37 -0.75 3.87 11.37
C ASP A 37 -0.82 5.12 12.28
N GLU A 38 -0.50 6.29 11.72
CA GLU A 38 -0.59 7.55 12.47
C GLU A 38 -2.03 7.97 12.76
N LEU A 39 -2.96 7.70 11.85
CA LEU A 39 -4.38 7.95 12.09
C LEU A 39 -4.96 6.99 13.12
N ASP A 40 -4.59 5.72 13.08
CA ASP A 40 -5.01 4.73 14.07
C ASP A 40 -4.52 5.11 15.46
N ALA A 41 -3.30 5.64 15.60
CA ALA A 41 -2.80 6.19 16.86
C ALA A 41 -3.61 7.41 17.34
N VAL A 42 -4.10 8.26 16.44
CA VAL A 42 -4.98 9.40 16.79
C VAL A 42 -6.33 8.91 17.29
N TYR A 43 -6.95 7.95 16.58
CA TYR A 43 -8.29 7.47 16.94
C TYR A 43 -8.28 6.54 18.16
N GLY A 44 -7.20 5.78 18.36
CA GLY A 44 -7.00 4.86 19.48
C GLY A 44 -6.70 5.54 20.82
N ASP A 45 -6.41 6.84 20.84
CA ASP A 45 -6.21 7.60 22.08
C ASP A 45 -7.53 7.76 22.85
N ALA A 46 -7.68 7.00 23.95
CA ALA A 46 -8.87 7.04 24.79
C ALA A 46 -8.99 8.33 25.64
N GLY A 47 -7.90 9.08 25.81
CA GLY A 47 -7.87 10.32 26.59
C GLY A 47 -8.25 11.57 25.79
N ALA A 48 -8.15 11.51 24.46
CA ALA A 48 -8.46 12.64 23.59
C ALA A 48 -9.97 12.81 23.35
N THR A 49 -10.43 14.05 23.45
CA THR A 49 -11.77 14.47 23.02
C THR A 49 -11.94 14.35 21.51
N SER A 50 -13.20 14.38 21.05
CA SER A 50 -13.50 14.36 19.62
C SER A 50 -12.81 15.51 18.86
N ASP A 51 -12.83 16.72 19.42
CA ASP A 51 -12.26 17.90 18.77
C ASP A 51 -10.73 17.82 18.69
N GLU A 52 -10.06 17.30 19.72
CA GLU A 52 -8.63 17.04 19.69
C GLU A 52 -8.27 15.99 18.62
N LYS A 53 -9.06 14.93 18.48
CA LYS A 53 -8.86 13.92 17.43
C LYS A 53 -9.03 14.52 16.04
N VAL A 54 -10.01 15.38 15.84
CA VAL A 54 -10.23 16.09 14.57
C VAL A 54 -9.03 16.98 14.22
N ALA A 55 -8.56 17.80 15.17
CA ALA A 55 -7.40 18.68 14.95
C ALA A 55 -6.12 17.88 14.66
N ARG A 56 -5.87 16.80 15.41
CA ARG A 56 -4.73 15.91 15.19
C ARG A 56 -4.79 15.22 13.83
N ARG A 57 -5.95 14.72 13.42
CA ARG A 57 -6.17 14.12 12.09
C ARG A 57 -5.82 15.10 10.98
N GLU A 58 -6.25 16.35 11.09
CA GLU A 58 -5.94 17.38 10.09
C GLU A 58 -4.44 17.65 10.01
N ALA A 59 -3.75 17.73 11.16
CA ALA A 59 -2.30 17.85 11.20
C ALA A 59 -1.58 16.63 10.56
N VAL A 60 -2.11 15.42 10.74
CA VAL A 60 -1.61 14.21 10.08
C VAL A 60 -1.76 14.31 8.56
N PHE A 61 -2.94 14.70 8.06
CA PHE A 61 -3.16 14.86 6.62
C PHE A 61 -2.25 15.91 5.99
N GLU A 62 -2.06 17.06 6.64
CA GLU A 62 -1.18 18.11 6.10
C GLU A 62 0.29 17.67 6.06
N ARG A 63 0.78 17.01 7.10
CA ARG A 63 2.15 16.47 7.09
C ARG A 63 2.34 15.42 6.00
N HIS A 64 1.38 14.51 5.81
CA HIS A 64 1.46 13.46 4.78
C HIS A 64 1.28 14.01 3.37
N ARG A 65 0.50 15.06 3.19
CA ARG A 65 0.46 15.83 1.94
C ARG A 65 1.85 16.37 1.61
N ALA A 66 2.46 17.10 2.54
CA ALA A 66 3.79 17.67 2.34
C ALA A 66 4.83 16.58 2.03
N ARG A 67 4.86 15.50 2.80
CA ARG A 67 5.74 14.35 2.58
C ARG A 67 5.52 13.71 1.21
N PHE A 68 4.27 13.56 0.78
CA PHE A 68 3.98 12.99 -0.52
C PHE A 68 4.57 13.85 -1.64
N GLU A 69 4.38 15.16 -1.58
CA GLU A 69 4.87 16.10 -2.60
C GLU A 69 6.40 16.19 -2.63
N THR A 70 7.06 16.22 -1.47
CA THR A 70 8.50 16.49 -1.38
C THR A 70 9.37 15.24 -1.40
N GLU A 71 8.87 14.09 -0.91
CA GLU A 71 9.68 12.89 -0.73
C GLU A 71 9.21 11.70 -1.58
N VAL A 72 7.90 11.51 -1.74
CA VAL A 72 7.35 10.29 -2.36
C VAL A 72 7.16 10.46 -3.85
N GLN A 73 6.39 11.47 -4.26
CA GLN A 73 6.05 11.73 -5.65
C GLN A 73 7.27 11.90 -6.57
N PRO A 74 8.36 12.59 -6.17
CA PRO A 74 9.55 12.75 -7.03
C PRO A 74 10.27 11.43 -7.35
N ARG A 75 10.01 10.35 -6.58
CA ARG A 75 10.63 9.04 -6.78
C ARG A 75 9.83 8.15 -7.74
N PHE A 76 8.61 8.54 -8.09
CA PHE A 76 7.81 7.74 -8.99
C PHE A 76 8.39 7.72 -10.40
N LYS A 77 8.37 6.53 -11.00
CA LYS A 77 8.87 6.24 -12.35
C LYS A 77 7.75 6.31 -13.38
N SER A 78 6.50 6.35 -12.93
CA SER A 78 5.29 6.44 -13.75
C SER A 78 4.32 7.48 -13.22
N LEU A 79 3.34 7.86 -14.04
CA LEU A 79 2.33 8.87 -13.69
C LEU A 79 1.13 8.30 -12.92
N THR A 80 1.14 7.03 -12.52
CA THR A 80 -0.04 6.34 -11.96
C THR A 80 -0.59 7.02 -10.70
N PHE A 81 0.27 7.60 -9.87
CA PHE A 81 -0.11 8.24 -8.60
C PHE A 81 -0.04 9.76 -8.64
N SER A 82 0.23 10.38 -9.80
CA SER A 82 0.43 11.82 -9.90
C SER A 82 -0.82 12.63 -9.51
N SER A 83 -2.00 12.03 -9.66
CA SER A 83 -3.29 12.62 -9.28
C SER A 83 -3.73 12.27 -7.86
N PHE A 84 -2.91 11.62 -7.03
CA PHE A 84 -3.33 11.20 -5.69
C PHE A 84 -3.88 12.36 -4.85
N LEU A 85 -3.20 13.51 -4.90
CA LEU A 85 -3.60 14.73 -4.19
C LEU A 85 -4.55 15.63 -4.97
N SER A 86 -5.09 15.18 -6.11
CA SER A 86 -6.11 15.95 -6.86
C SER A 86 -7.44 16.06 -6.12
N LEU A 87 -7.67 15.16 -5.15
CA LEU A 87 -8.77 15.21 -4.20
C LEU A 87 -8.20 15.46 -2.80
N PRO A 88 -8.94 16.18 -1.92
CA PRO A 88 -8.54 16.32 -0.52
C PRO A 88 -8.34 14.97 0.16
N LEU A 89 -7.30 14.87 0.99
CA LEU A 89 -7.13 13.74 1.89
C LEU A 89 -8.23 13.78 2.96
N ASN A 90 -8.97 12.69 3.05
CA ASN A 90 -9.97 12.44 4.09
C ASN A 90 -10.12 10.92 4.27
N ASN A 91 -10.83 10.51 5.32
CA ASN A 91 -10.98 9.08 5.63
C ASN A 91 -11.62 8.29 4.47
N ALA A 92 -12.59 8.87 3.76
CA ALA A 92 -13.27 8.16 2.66
C ALA A 92 -12.34 7.93 1.45
N THR A 93 -11.53 8.94 1.09
CA THR A 93 -10.53 8.80 0.02
C THR A 93 -9.42 7.83 0.42
N LEU A 94 -9.00 7.84 1.69
CA LEU A 94 -8.00 6.92 2.22
C LEU A 94 -8.47 5.45 2.19
N LEU A 95 -9.66 5.16 2.72
CA LEU A 95 -10.23 3.80 2.75
C LEU A 95 -10.33 3.18 1.34
N SER A 96 -10.66 4.00 0.34
CA SER A 96 -10.68 3.56 -1.07
C SER A 96 -9.29 3.13 -1.57
N ARG A 97 -8.22 3.80 -1.14
CA ARG A 97 -6.83 3.43 -1.50
C ARG A 97 -6.35 2.23 -0.71
N MET A 98 -6.64 2.17 0.59
CA MET A 98 -6.24 1.04 1.45
C MET A 98 -6.68 -0.30 0.89
N ARG A 99 -7.89 -0.39 0.32
CA ARG A 99 -8.39 -1.63 -0.31
C ARG A 99 -7.42 -2.26 -1.32
N TYR A 100 -6.60 -1.46 -2.00
CA TYR A 100 -5.70 -1.93 -3.05
C TYR A 100 -4.21 -1.82 -2.71
N TYR A 101 -3.85 -0.92 -1.80
CA TYR A 101 -2.44 -0.59 -1.53
C TYR A 101 -2.02 -0.85 -0.09
N HIS A 102 -2.91 -1.30 0.78
CA HIS A 102 -2.52 -1.66 2.14
C HIS A 102 -1.68 -2.94 2.12
N ARG A 103 -0.50 -2.91 2.75
CA ARG A 103 0.38 -4.08 2.97
C ARG A 103 0.83 -4.82 1.71
N LEU A 104 0.95 -4.15 0.57
CA LEU A 104 1.48 -4.78 -0.64
C LEU A 104 2.87 -5.42 -0.45
N PRO A 105 3.81 -4.85 0.33
CA PRO A 105 5.07 -5.51 0.65
C PRO A 105 4.92 -6.90 1.28
N ASP A 106 3.90 -7.09 2.11
CA ASP A 106 3.70 -8.35 2.81
C ASP A 106 3.08 -9.39 1.87
N PHE A 107 2.17 -8.96 0.99
CA PHE A 107 1.67 -9.82 -0.09
C PHE A 107 2.75 -10.22 -1.10
N ASP A 108 3.68 -9.32 -1.43
CA ASP A 108 4.83 -9.63 -2.29
C ASP A 108 5.78 -10.63 -1.61
N SER A 109 6.00 -10.45 -0.31
CA SER A 109 6.79 -11.37 0.51
C SER A 109 6.14 -12.75 0.59
N LEU A 110 4.82 -12.81 0.75
CA LEU A 110 4.06 -14.07 0.71
C LEU A 110 4.24 -14.77 -0.64
N LEU A 111 4.05 -14.04 -1.74
CA LEU A 111 4.21 -14.61 -3.08
C LEU A 111 5.64 -15.14 -3.30
N THR A 112 6.63 -14.41 -2.82
CA THR A 112 8.05 -14.80 -2.87
C THR A 112 8.33 -16.06 -2.05
N ALA A 113 7.78 -16.17 -0.84
CA ALA A 113 7.90 -17.34 0.01
C ALA A 113 7.30 -18.61 -0.65
N HIS A 114 6.30 -18.43 -1.51
CA HIS A 114 5.71 -19.49 -2.34
C HIS A 114 6.35 -19.62 -3.73
N GLY A 115 7.59 -19.14 -3.92
CA GLY A 115 8.36 -19.29 -5.16
C GLY A 115 7.74 -18.60 -6.38
N GLY A 116 6.94 -17.55 -6.16
CA GLY A 116 6.21 -16.86 -7.22
C GLY A 116 4.93 -17.57 -7.69
N SER A 117 4.51 -18.65 -7.02
CA SER A 117 3.28 -19.36 -7.35
C SER A 117 2.06 -18.67 -6.73
N LEU A 118 1.33 -17.92 -7.56
CA LEU A 118 0.11 -17.23 -7.13
C LEU A 118 -0.95 -18.21 -6.58
N SER A 119 -1.12 -19.38 -7.22
CA SER A 119 -2.07 -20.38 -6.75
C SER A 119 -1.70 -20.92 -5.37
N ALA A 120 -0.41 -21.19 -5.11
CA ALA A 120 0.04 -21.67 -3.82
C ALA A 120 -0.11 -20.60 -2.73
N ALA A 121 0.25 -19.34 -3.03
CA ALA A 121 0.09 -18.22 -2.09
C ALA A 121 -1.39 -17.98 -1.73
N VAL A 122 -2.29 -17.99 -2.74
CA VAL A 122 -3.73 -17.82 -2.51
C VAL A 122 -4.32 -18.98 -1.72
N GLU A 123 -3.92 -20.23 -2.01
CA GLU A 123 -4.39 -21.39 -1.25
C GLU A 123 -3.91 -21.34 0.20
N ALA A 124 -2.67 -20.89 0.46
CA ALA A 124 -2.17 -20.71 1.82
C ALA A 124 -3.01 -19.71 2.62
N VAL A 125 -3.38 -18.56 2.02
CA VAL A 125 -4.30 -17.59 2.64
C VAL A 125 -5.66 -18.23 2.88
N ARG A 126 -6.25 -18.87 1.85
CA ARG A 126 -7.56 -19.49 1.93
C ARG A 126 -7.67 -20.50 3.08
N VAL A 127 -6.67 -21.35 3.27
CA VAL A 127 -6.64 -22.32 4.36
C VAL A 127 -6.44 -21.62 5.71
N GLY A 128 -5.54 -20.64 5.78
CA GLY A 128 -5.23 -19.94 7.03
C GLY A 128 -6.41 -19.14 7.60
N VAL A 129 -7.22 -18.49 6.74
CA VAL A 129 -8.34 -17.66 7.18
C VAL A 129 -9.48 -18.44 7.85
N GLU A 130 -9.51 -19.77 7.71
CA GLU A 130 -10.49 -20.60 8.43
C GLU A 130 -10.25 -20.60 9.95
N THR A 131 -9.02 -20.30 10.39
CA THR A 131 -8.62 -20.36 11.80
C THR A 131 -8.08 -19.04 12.36
N ALA A 132 -7.69 -18.10 11.50
CA ALA A 132 -7.13 -16.82 11.91
C ALA A 132 -8.24 -15.85 12.36
N GLU A 133 -8.09 -15.29 13.57
CA GLU A 133 -8.96 -14.20 14.04
C GLU A 133 -8.74 -12.92 13.22
N ASP A 134 -7.48 -12.61 12.93
CA ASP A 134 -7.08 -11.57 11.99
C ASP A 134 -6.38 -12.19 10.77
N PRO A 135 -7.01 -12.20 9.57
CA PRO A 135 -6.43 -12.70 8.32
C PRO A 135 -5.06 -12.10 7.97
N PHE A 136 -4.79 -10.88 8.45
CA PHE A 136 -3.57 -10.15 8.17
C PHE A 136 -2.34 -10.73 8.89
N THR A 137 -2.53 -11.52 9.95
CA THR A 137 -1.47 -12.29 10.64
C THR A 137 -0.90 -13.43 9.78
N LEU A 138 -1.58 -13.78 8.68
CA LEU A 138 -1.11 -14.80 7.74
C LEU A 138 -0.05 -14.26 6.78
N LEU A 139 0.13 -12.94 6.72
CA LEU A 139 1.12 -12.31 5.85
C LEU A 139 2.49 -12.21 6.56
N PRO A 140 3.61 -12.38 5.84
CA PRO A 140 4.94 -12.17 6.40
C PRO A 140 5.14 -10.69 6.81
N GLY A 141 4.96 -10.38 8.09
CA GLY A 141 4.97 -9.02 8.64
C GLY A 141 3.76 -8.68 9.51
N GLY A 142 2.73 -9.54 9.50
CA GLY A 142 1.57 -9.46 10.40
C GLY A 142 1.78 -10.18 11.73
#